data_AF-X0XXG0-F1
#
_entry.id   AF-X0XXG0-F1
#
_cell.length_a   1.000
_cell.length_b   1.000
_cell.length_c   1.000
_cell.angle_alpha   90.00
_cell.angle_beta   90.00
_cell.angle_gamma   90.00
#
_symmetry.space_group_name_H-M   'P 1'
#
loop_
_entity.id
_entity.type
_entity.pdbx_description
1 polymer ?
#
loop_
_entity_poly.entity_id
_entity_poly.type
_entity_poly.pdbx_seq_one_letter_code
_entity_poly.pdbx_strand_id
1 'polypeptide(L)'
;MFPLITNLQEMMQAKFILRDVMEDLDEESIPYNKDIEIGIMIETPSAALTAFTLARDIDFFSLGTNDLIQYTLAVDRGNESVSTLYSAADPAVLRLIRTVIQDAHKAQIDISICGEMASEPEYIMLLLGMGVRTISIAP
;
A
#
# COMPACT_ATOMS: atom_id res chain seq x y z
N MET A 1 -4.32 -5.56 -7.51
CA MET A 1 -3.89 -5.08 -6.18
C MET A 1 -5.06 -5.16 -5.21
N PHE A 2 -4.82 -5.60 -3.97
CA PHE A 2 -5.87 -5.70 -2.94
C PHE A 2 -5.80 -4.55 -1.91
N PRO A 3 -6.90 -3.81 -1.66
CA PRO A 3 -6.96 -2.79 -0.62
C PRO A 3 -7.26 -3.39 0.76
N LEU A 4 -7.08 -2.58 1.80
CA LEU A 4 -7.48 -2.82 3.20
C LEU A 4 -6.96 -4.12 3.81
N ILE A 5 -5.83 -4.63 3.31
CA ILE A 5 -5.14 -5.74 3.96
C ILE A 5 -4.67 -5.27 5.34
N THR A 6 -5.01 -6.03 6.38
CA THR A 6 -4.58 -5.80 7.76
C THR A 6 -3.62 -6.89 8.24
N ASN A 7 -3.70 -8.09 7.67
CA ASN A 7 -2.94 -9.26 8.10
C ASN A 7 -2.63 -10.24 6.96
N LEU A 8 -1.76 -11.20 7.24
CA LEU A 8 -1.31 -12.20 6.27
C LEU A 8 -2.44 -13.13 5.78
N GLN A 9 -3.41 -13.46 6.63
CA GLN A 9 -4.47 -14.41 6.29
C GLN A 9 -5.41 -13.82 5.24
N GLU A 10 -5.77 -12.55 5.36
CA GLU A 10 -6.56 -11.82 4.35
C GLU A 10 -5.87 -11.81 2.99
N MET A 11 -4.57 -11.51 2.98
CA MET A 11 -3.77 -11.49 1.75
C MET A 11 -3.72 -12.88 1.10
N MET A 12 -3.50 -13.94 1.89
CA MET A 12 -3.48 -15.31 1.41
C MET A 12 -4.84 -15.75 0.86
N GLN A 13 -5.93 -15.37 1.52
CA GLN A 13 -7.28 -15.66 1.05
C GLN A 13 -7.59 -14.94 -0.27
N ALA A 14 -7.22 -13.67 -0.40
CA ALA A 14 -7.38 -12.92 -1.64
C ALA A 14 -6.59 -13.55 -2.80
N LYS A 15 -5.33 -13.96 -2.54
CA LYS A 15 -4.53 -14.71 -3.52
C LYS A 15 -5.12 -16.06 -3.88
N PHE A 16 -5.71 -16.77 -2.92
CA PHE A 16 -6.36 -18.05 -3.16
C PHE A 16 -7.53 -17.88 -4.13
N ILE A 17 -8.42 -16.92 -3.87
CA ILE A 17 -9.56 -16.65 -4.76
C ILE A 17 -9.10 -16.24 -6.16
N LEU A 18 -8.03 -15.43 -6.27
CA LEU A 18 -7.47 -15.08 -7.58
C LEU A 18 -6.97 -16.32 -8.34
N ARG A 19 -6.29 -17.24 -7.65
CA ARG A 19 -5.80 -18.49 -8.27
C ARG A 19 -6.93 -19.41 -8.70
N ASP A 20 -7.97 -19.54 -7.88
CA ASP A 20 -9.18 -20.31 -8.20
C ASP A 20 -9.80 -19.82 -9.52
N VAL A 21 -9.97 -18.50 -9.67
CA VAL A 21 -10.48 -17.90 -10.91
C VAL A 21 -9.51 -18.10 -12.09
N MET A 22 -8.19 -18.06 -11.87
CA MET A 22 -7.21 -18.34 -12.93
C MET A 22 -7.29 -19.80 -13.42
N GLU A 23 -7.56 -20.74 -12.51
CA GLU A 23 -7.78 -22.15 -12.82
C GLU A 23 -9.08 -22.33 -13.63
N ASP A 24 -10.18 -21.67 -13.24
CA ASP A 24 -11.44 -21.67 -14.00
C ASP A 24 -11.24 -21.16 -15.44
N LEU A 25 -10.49 -20.06 -15.61
CA LEU A 25 -10.18 -19.51 -16.94
C LEU A 25 -9.35 -20.47 -17.80
N ASP A 26 -8.43 -21.22 -17.17
CA ASP A 26 -7.67 -22.26 -17.84
C ASP A 26 -8.55 -23.44 -18.27
N GLU A 27 -9.50 -23.87 -17.43
CA GLU A 27 -10.48 -24.92 -17.76
C GLU A 27 -11.40 -24.51 -18.92
N GLU A 28 -11.85 -23.25 -18.93
CA GLU A 28 -12.68 -22.68 -19.99
C GLU A 28 -11.87 -22.28 -21.25
N SER A 29 -10.55 -22.44 -21.23
CA SER A 29 -9.64 -22.03 -22.32
C SER A 29 -9.76 -20.53 -22.68
N ILE A 30 -10.03 -19.69 -21.69
CA ILE A 30 -10.10 -18.23 -21.85
C ILE A 30 -8.69 -17.65 -21.67
N PRO A 31 -8.16 -16.90 -22.64
CA PRO A 31 -6.82 -16.33 -22.53
C PRO A 31 -6.75 -15.19 -21.51
N TYR A 32 -5.74 -15.22 -20.66
CA TYR A 32 -5.40 -14.15 -19.70
C TYR A 32 -3.87 -14.05 -19.52
N ASN A 33 -3.40 -13.01 -18.83
CA ASN A 33 -2.00 -12.89 -18.47
C ASN A 33 -1.68 -13.77 -17.25
N LYS A 34 -0.95 -14.88 -17.47
CA LYS A 34 -0.52 -15.80 -16.39
C LYS A 34 0.52 -15.21 -15.45
N ASP A 35 1.27 -14.23 -15.94
CA ASP A 35 2.33 -13.53 -15.22
C ASP A 35 1.84 -12.20 -14.64
N ILE A 36 0.54 -12.12 -14.28
CA ILE A 36 -0.03 -10.92 -13.68
C ILE A 36 0.59 -10.67 -12.30
N GLU A 37 1.12 -9.46 -12.11
CA GLU A 37 1.66 -9.03 -10.81
C GLU A 37 0.56 -8.76 -9.79
N ILE A 38 0.76 -9.28 -8.59
CA ILE A 38 -0.16 -9.18 -7.46
C ILE A 38 0.47 -8.32 -6.38
N GLY A 39 -0.01 -7.09 -6.28
CA GLY A 39 0.35 -6.19 -5.18
C GLY A 39 -0.73 -6.03 -4.12
N ILE A 40 -0.38 -5.38 -3.01
CA ILE A 40 -1.32 -4.93 -1.99
C ILE A 40 -1.16 -3.43 -1.72
N MET A 41 -2.25 -2.79 -1.28
CA MET A 41 -2.17 -1.44 -0.78
C MET A 41 -1.76 -1.45 0.69
N ILE A 42 -0.68 -0.74 1.03
CA ILE A 42 -0.26 -0.51 2.41
C ILE A 42 -0.94 0.77 2.88
N GLU A 43 -2.12 0.61 3.45
CA GLU A 43 -2.97 1.71 3.93
C GLU A 43 -3.50 1.49 5.35
N THR A 44 -3.12 0.38 5.99
CA THR A 44 -3.45 0.08 7.39
C THR A 44 -2.17 0.05 8.24
N PRO A 45 -2.20 0.52 9.50
CA PRO A 45 -1.02 0.49 10.37
C PRO A 45 -0.50 -0.93 10.60
N SER A 46 -1.39 -1.93 10.68
CA SER A 46 -0.99 -3.33 10.87
C SER A 46 -0.25 -3.89 9.66
N ALA A 47 -0.70 -3.58 8.43
CA ALA A 47 0.05 -3.93 7.22
C ALA A 47 1.39 -3.20 7.16
N ALA A 48 1.44 -1.91 7.53
CA ALA A 48 2.68 -1.15 7.55
C ALA A 48 3.71 -1.72 8.54
N LEU A 49 3.26 -2.16 9.73
CA LEU A 49 4.11 -2.78 10.76
C LEU A 49 4.56 -4.20 10.38
N THR A 50 3.84 -4.88 9.49
CA THR A 50 4.13 -6.26 9.07
C THR A 50 4.55 -6.36 7.60
N ALA A 51 4.91 -5.22 6.99
CA ALA A 51 5.18 -5.10 5.57
C ALA A 51 6.24 -6.10 5.09
N PHE A 52 7.36 -6.27 5.82
CA PHE A 52 8.37 -7.26 5.45
C PHE A 52 7.86 -8.70 5.39
N THR A 53 6.90 -9.08 6.24
CA THR A 53 6.27 -10.40 6.22
C THR A 53 5.35 -10.54 5.01
N LEU A 54 4.54 -9.52 4.75
CA LEU A 54 3.61 -9.50 3.62
C LEU A 54 4.36 -9.52 2.28
N ALA A 55 5.49 -8.83 2.20
CA ALA A 55 6.33 -8.71 1.01
C ALA A 55 6.86 -10.04 0.46
N ARG A 56 6.84 -11.12 1.25
CA ARG A 56 7.33 -12.45 0.81
C ARG A 56 6.44 -13.11 -0.24
N ASP A 57 5.17 -12.71 -0.29
CA ASP A 57 4.14 -13.38 -1.06
C ASP A 57 3.43 -12.42 -2.02
N ILE A 58 3.99 -11.25 -2.32
CA ILE A 58 3.43 -10.28 -3.26
C ILE A 58 4.54 -9.71 -4.15
N ASP A 59 4.16 -9.08 -5.25
CA ASP A 59 5.10 -8.57 -6.25
C ASP A 59 5.43 -7.08 -6.02
N PHE A 60 4.49 -6.31 -5.48
CA PHE A 60 4.68 -4.89 -5.21
C PHE A 60 3.76 -4.32 -4.11
N PHE A 61 4.16 -3.18 -3.55
CA PHE A 61 3.33 -2.36 -2.68
C PHE A 61 2.88 -1.06 -3.35
N SER A 62 1.67 -0.63 -3.03
CA SER A 62 1.23 0.75 -3.21
C SER A 62 0.91 1.34 -1.84
N LEU A 63 1.62 2.38 -1.43
CA LEU A 63 1.36 3.03 -0.16
C LEU A 63 0.20 4.02 -0.31
N GLY A 64 -0.93 3.72 0.34
CA GLY A 64 -2.12 4.58 0.34
C GLY A 64 -2.06 5.56 1.51
N THR A 65 -1.60 6.79 1.28
CA THR A 65 -1.31 7.73 2.37
C THR A 65 -2.56 8.16 3.13
N ASN A 66 -3.68 8.31 2.42
CA ASN A 66 -4.90 8.87 2.97
C ASN A 66 -5.44 8.06 4.15
N ASP A 67 -5.58 6.75 3.94
CA ASP A 67 -6.13 5.86 4.95
C ASP A 67 -5.04 5.46 5.96
N LEU A 68 -3.77 5.37 5.54
CA LEU A 68 -2.66 5.17 6.47
C LEU A 68 -2.59 6.28 7.51
N ILE A 69 -2.68 7.55 7.12
CA ILE A 69 -2.68 8.70 8.03
C ILE A 69 -3.88 8.63 8.96
N GLN A 70 -5.08 8.44 8.40
CA GLN A 70 -6.33 8.39 9.16
C GLN A 70 -6.31 7.29 10.23
N TYR A 71 -5.91 6.07 9.88
CA TYR A 71 -5.86 4.97 10.82
C TYR A 71 -4.68 5.05 11.80
N THR A 72 -3.55 5.64 11.39
CA THR A 72 -2.40 5.84 12.28
C THR A 72 -2.70 6.87 13.36
N LEU A 73 -3.35 7.98 12.99
CA LEU A 73 -3.66 9.08 13.91
C LEU A 73 -5.02 8.89 14.61
N ALA A 74 -5.82 7.90 14.18
CA ALA A 74 -7.20 7.70 14.60
C ALA A 74 -8.07 8.95 14.37
N VAL A 75 -7.90 9.59 13.21
CA VAL A 75 -8.58 10.84 12.82
C VAL A 75 -9.34 10.64 11.52
N ASP A 76 -10.66 10.80 11.57
CA ASP A 76 -11.49 10.86 10.37
C ASP A 76 -11.36 12.23 9.70
N ARG A 77 -10.76 12.25 8.50
CA ARG A 77 -10.56 13.50 7.72
C ARG A 77 -11.88 14.12 7.24
N GLY A 78 -12.95 13.33 7.13
CA GLY A 78 -14.29 13.80 6.77
C GLY A 78 -15.05 14.43 7.93
N ASN A 79 -14.55 14.29 9.16
CA ASN A 79 -15.18 14.84 10.35
C ASN A 79 -14.57 16.20 10.72
N GLU A 80 -15.31 17.28 10.47
CA GLU A 80 -14.90 18.67 10.74
C GLU A 80 -14.45 18.92 12.20
N SER A 81 -14.94 18.13 13.16
CA SER A 81 -14.57 18.29 14.58
C SER A 81 -13.14 17.85 14.88
N VAL A 82 -12.56 16.97 14.05
CA VAL A 82 -11.24 16.36 14.27
C VAL A 82 -10.30 16.49 13.07
N SER A 83 -10.78 16.97 11.92
CA SER A 83 -9.99 17.06 10.68
C SER A 83 -8.70 17.89 10.83
N THR A 84 -8.67 18.85 11.76
CA THR A 84 -7.47 19.63 12.10
C THR A 84 -6.33 18.80 12.69
N LEU A 85 -6.61 17.59 13.18
CA LEU A 85 -5.62 16.64 13.70
C LEU A 85 -5.03 15.73 12.61
N TYR A 86 -5.58 15.74 11.40
CA TYR A 86 -5.05 14.99 10.28
C TYR A 86 -3.76 15.65 9.78
N SER A 87 -2.64 14.93 9.82
CA SER A 87 -1.34 15.46 9.39
C SER A 87 -0.50 14.40 8.69
N ALA A 88 -0.22 14.63 7.40
CA ALA A 88 0.71 13.81 6.62
C ALA A 88 2.17 13.90 7.12
N ALA A 89 2.52 15.01 7.77
CA ALA A 89 3.84 15.27 8.32
C ALA A 89 4.03 14.73 9.76
N ASP A 90 3.02 14.05 10.34
CA ASP A 90 3.14 13.51 11.69
C ASP A 90 4.31 12.51 11.78
N PRO A 91 5.18 12.61 12.81
CA PRO A 91 6.33 11.72 12.95
C PRO A 91 5.99 10.22 12.96
N ALA A 92 4.82 9.81 13.45
CA ALA A 92 4.39 8.42 13.43
C ALA A 92 4.08 7.95 12.00
N VAL A 93 3.36 8.76 11.23
CA VAL A 93 3.07 8.50 9.81
C VAL A 93 4.38 8.41 9.01
N LEU A 94 5.27 9.40 9.15
CA LEU A 94 6.53 9.42 8.43
C LEU A 94 7.43 8.22 8.77
N ARG A 95 7.40 7.74 10.02
CA ARG A 95 8.10 6.52 10.43
C ARG A 95 7.51 5.28 9.78
N LEU A 96 6.18 5.15 9.72
CA LEU A 96 5.53 4.03 9.04
C LEU A 96 5.87 4.03 7.55
N ILE A 97 5.72 5.16 6.87
CA ILE A 97 6.08 5.31 5.45
C ILE A 97 7.53 4.86 5.21
N ARG A 98 8.47 5.40 5.97
CA ARG A 98 9.88 5.02 5.87
C ARG A 98 10.11 3.53 6.10
N THR A 99 9.42 2.94 7.07
CA THR A 99 9.57 1.51 7.42
C THR A 99 9.09 0.64 6.27
N VAL A 100 7.93 0.94 5.69
CA VAL A 100 7.37 0.22 4.54
C VAL A 100 8.30 0.30 3.33
N ILE A 101 8.85 1.48 3.02
CA ILE A 101 9.81 1.65 1.93
C ILE A 101 11.06 0.80 2.16
N GLN A 102 11.60 0.82 3.39
CA GLN A 102 12.77 0.02 3.72
C GLN A 102 12.49 -1.49 3.62
N ASP A 103 11.32 -1.93 4.05
CA ASP A 103 10.95 -3.33 4.03
C ASP A 103 10.68 -3.83 2.60
N ALA A 104 10.07 -3.01 1.75
CA ALA A 104 9.93 -3.28 0.32
C ALA A 104 11.31 -3.46 -0.35
N HIS A 105 12.23 -2.52 -0.10
CA HIS A 105 13.59 -2.61 -0.65
C HIS A 105 14.37 -3.84 -0.13
N LYS A 106 14.23 -4.19 1.17
CA LYS A 106 14.85 -5.40 1.72
C LYS A 106 14.28 -6.67 1.10
N ALA A 107 12.98 -6.69 0.82
CA ALA A 107 12.31 -7.80 0.17
C ALA A 107 12.50 -7.82 -1.35
N GLN A 108 13.13 -6.77 -1.91
CA GLN A 108 13.39 -6.60 -3.35
C GLN A 108 12.12 -6.58 -4.20
N ILE A 109 11.06 -5.97 -3.68
CA ILE A 109 9.80 -5.74 -4.39
C ILE A 109 9.65 -4.27 -4.76
N ASP A 110 8.83 -3.99 -5.75
CA ASP A 110 8.53 -2.62 -6.14
C ASP A 110 7.63 -1.92 -5.11
N ILE A 111 7.81 -0.60 -4.99
CA ILE A 111 6.97 0.24 -4.14
C ILE A 111 6.61 1.55 -4.84
N SER A 112 5.32 1.85 -4.84
CA SER A 112 4.77 3.13 -5.24
C SER A 112 4.07 3.83 -4.08
N ILE A 113 3.80 5.13 -4.24
CA ILE A 113 2.96 5.90 -3.33
C ILE A 113 1.81 6.55 -4.09
N CYS A 114 0.63 6.54 -3.49
CA CYS A 114 -0.58 7.18 -3.98
C CYS A 114 -1.30 7.91 -2.84
N GLY A 115 -2.27 8.77 -3.19
CA GLY A 115 -3.00 9.60 -2.24
C GLY A 115 -2.58 11.07 -2.31
N GLU A 116 -3.13 11.88 -1.41
CA GLU A 116 -2.98 13.33 -1.45
C GLU A 116 -1.53 13.76 -1.21
N MET A 117 -0.83 13.09 -0.30
CA MET A 117 0.59 13.36 -0.02
C MET A 117 1.48 13.19 -1.26
N ALA A 118 1.12 12.28 -2.18
CA ALA A 118 1.83 12.08 -3.44
C ALA A 118 1.64 13.25 -4.42
N SER A 119 0.58 14.04 -4.25
CA SER A 119 0.22 15.18 -5.11
C SER A 119 0.68 16.53 -4.54
N GLU A 120 1.20 16.54 -3.32
CA GLU A 120 1.61 17.75 -2.61
C GLU A 120 3.12 18.01 -2.79
N PRO A 121 3.52 19.09 -3.50
CA PRO A 121 4.92 19.36 -3.83
C PRO A 121 5.87 19.43 -2.62
N GLU A 122 5.37 19.87 -1.47
CA GLU A 122 6.12 19.98 -0.22
C GLU A 122 6.62 18.64 0.32
N TYR A 123 5.93 17.53 0.04
CA TYR A 123 6.34 16.20 0.47
C TYR A 123 7.20 15.46 -0.54
N ILE A 124 7.27 15.90 -1.80
CA ILE A 124 7.98 15.16 -2.87
C ILE A 124 9.46 14.96 -2.53
N MET A 125 10.15 16.02 -2.09
CA MET A 125 11.56 15.93 -1.72
C MET A 125 11.80 14.99 -0.53
N LEU A 126 10.86 14.95 0.41
CA LEU A 126 10.89 14.04 1.55
C LEU A 126 10.73 12.58 1.09
N LEU A 127 9.72 12.31 0.26
CA LEU A 127 9.41 10.97 -0.26
C LEU A 127 10.56 10.42 -1.13
N LEU A 128 11.14 11.27 -1.99
CA LEU A 128 12.33 10.93 -2.77
C LEU A 128 13.52 10.62 -1.85
N GLY A 129 13.72 11.42 -0.79
CA GLY A 129 14.75 11.21 0.22
C GLY A 129 14.57 9.92 1.04
N MET A 130 13.33 9.47 1.25
CA MET A 130 13.02 8.19 1.89
C MET A 130 13.26 6.98 0.97
N GLY A 131 13.29 7.20 -0.35
CA GLY A 131 13.64 6.19 -1.34
C GLY A 131 12.54 5.83 -2.33
N VAL A 132 11.37 6.48 -2.27
CA VAL A 132 10.30 6.25 -3.27
C VAL A 132 10.77 6.68 -4.66
N ARG A 133 10.45 5.90 -5.69
CA ARG A 133 10.75 6.22 -7.09
C ARG A 133 9.54 6.23 -8.01
N THR A 134 8.43 5.63 -7.56
CA THR A 134 7.16 5.60 -8.30
C THR A 134 6.11 6.37 -7.53
N ILE A 135 5.60 7.45 -8.11
CA ILE A 135 4.58 8.32 -7.50
C ILE A 135 3.37 8.37 -8.44
N SER A 136 2.21 8.01 -7.92
CA SER A 136 0.95 8.00 -8.66
C SER A 136 0.07 9.18 -8.23
N ILE A 137 -0.27 10.06 -9.18
CA ILE A 137 -1.08 11.27 -8.96
C ILE A 137 -2.24 11.34 -9.95
N ALA A 138 -3.23 12.20 -9.65
CA ALA A 138 -4.26 12.53 -10.63
C ALA A 138 -3.65 13.26 -11.85
N PRO A 139 -4.15 13.04 -13.07
CA PRO A 139 -3.67 13.70 -14.29
C PRO A 139 -3.85 15.23 -14.30
#